data_AF-A0A915AQJ0-F1
#
_entry.id   AF-A0A915AQJ0-F1
#
_cell.length_a   1.000
_cell.length_b   1.000
_cell.length_c   1.000
_cell.angle_alpha   90.00
_cell.angle_beta   90.00
_cell.angle_gamma   90.00
#
_symmetry.space_group_name_H-M   'P 1'
#
loop_
_entity.id
_entity.type
_entity.pdbx_description
1 polymer ?
#
loop_
_entity_poly.entity_id
_entity_poly.type
_entity_poly.pdbx_seq_one_letter_code
_entity_poly.pdbx_strand_id
1 'polypeptide(L)'
;MLLEVISLLIVAFLSELIVGWPDGSPCIHSAFESMNPLEAVEHQGGLRLTNPPYTIDVLQKCYWRNQPIELTLRGNTTDDKFRGFAIQPIVYRGPHQGKRVGQFLRLDDNGSWQQQCFRFKDSVTHSHDEKKKRLKLWWKNDLNEEDTVQFVATVVKAQKEFWVKSVLSVPIPPCQLSPDGITDYVPPPVMPPPPVRRFLRYNEFR
;
A
#
# COMPACT_ATOMS: atom_id res chain seq x y z
N MET A 1 36.80 -0.01 37.29
CA MET A 1 37.07 1.06 36.30
C MET A 1 37.25 0.53 34.88
N LEU A 2 38.20 -0.37 34.59
CA LEU A 2 38.40 -0.89 33.22
C LEU A 2 37.20 -1.70 32.70
N LEU A 3 36.59 -2.56 33.54
CA LEU A 3 35.40 -3.34 33.17
C LEU A 3 34.17 -2.47 32.87
N GLU A 4 33.97 -1.40 33.64
CA GLU A 4 32.88 -0.42 33.46
C GLU A 4 32.98 0.28 32.10
N VAL A 5 34.21 0.68 31.73
CA VAL A 5 34.49 1.33 30.44
C VAL A 5 34.27 0.37 29.27
N ILE A 6 34.70 -0.89 29.41
CA ILE A 6 34.47 -1.92 28.38
C ILE A 6 32.97 -2.21 28.20
N SER A 7 32.22 -2.29 29.29
CA SER A 7 30.77 -2.51 29.25
C SER A 7 30.03 -1.38 28.54
N LEU A 8 30.37 -0.12 28.85
CA LEU A 8 29.80 1.06 28.19
C LEU A 8 30.15 1.12 26.69
N LEU A 9 31.37 0.75 26.31
CA LEU A 9 31.78 0.69 24.90
C LEU A 9 31.05 -0.41 24.13
N ILE A 10 30.81 -1.57 24.74
CA ILE A 10 30.03 -2.66 24.12
C ILE A 10 28.58 -2.22 23.92
N VAL A 11 27.96 -1.57 24.91
CA VAL A 11 26.57 -1.07 24.78
C VAL A 11 26.46 0.01 23.70
N ALA A 12 27.42 0.94 23.64
CA ALA A 12 27.46 1.95 22.59
C ALA A 12 27.63 1.33 21.19
N PHE A 13 28.53 0.35 21.04
CA PHE A 13 28.75 -0.34 19.76
C PHE A 13 27.55 -1.20 19.33
N LEU A 14 26.83 -1.79 20.29
CA LEU A 14 25.62 -2.59 20.01
C LEU A 14 24.40 -1.71 19.64
N SER A 15 24.34 -0.46 20.11
CA SER A 15 23.24 0.45 19.79
C SER A 15 23.20 0.90 18.32
N GLU A 16 24.32 0.85 17.61
CA GLU A 16 24.39 1.19 16.18
C GLU A 16 23.86 0.08 15.25
N LEU A 17 23.55 -1.11 15.78
CA LEU A 17 23.13 -2.26 14.97
C LEU A 17 21.60 -2.45 14.89
N ILE A 18 20.81 -1.65 15.60
CA ILE A 18 19.34 -1.76 15.60
C ILE A 18 18.76 -0.78 14.57
N VAL A 19 18.95 -1.09 13.29
CA VAL A 19 18.18 -0.44 12.22
C VAL A 19 16.84 -1.16 12.12
N GLY A 20 15.88 -0.74 12.95
CA GLY A 20 14.49 -1.14 12.83
C GLY A 20 13.83 -0.41 11.67
N TRP A 21 13.21 -1.14 10.75
CA TRP A 21 12.41 -0.52 9.69
C TRP A 21 11.14 0.08 10.30
N PRO A 22 10.70 1.27 9.85
CA PRO A 22 9.46 1.83 10.33
C PRO A 22 8.30 0.92 9.90
N ASP A 23 7.41 0.67 10.86
CA ASP A 23 6.19 -0.06 10.62
C ASP A 23 5.21 0.82 9.84
N GLY A 24 5.05 0.50 8.57
CA GLY A 24 4.06 1.16 7.70
C GLY A 24 4.57 2.36 6.92
N SER A 25 3.72 2.80 5.98
CA SER A 25 3.90 4.02 5.21
C SER A 25 3.56 5.25 6.08
N PRO A 26 4.33 6.35 6.01
CA PRO A 26 4.10 7.52 6.86
C PRO A 26 2.75 8.18 6.56
N CYS A 27 2.12 8.73 7.63
CA CYS A 27 0.91 9.53 7.53
C CYS A 27 1.22 11.00 7.18
N ILE A 28 1.76 11.22 5.99
CA ILE A 28 2.03 12.56 5.43
C ILE A 28 1.41 12.69 4.05
N HIS A 29 1.04 13.92 3.66
CA HIS A 29 0.27 14.16 2.44
C HIS A 29 0.94 13.67 1.16
N SER A 30 2.25 13.90 1.03
CA SER A 30 3.01 13.41 -0.12
C SER A 30 3.03 11.88 -0.20
N ALA A 31 3.25 11.20 0.92
CA ALA A 31 3.36 9.74 0.94
C ALA A 31 2.02 9.05 0.69
N PHE A 32 0.92 9.53 1.30
CA PHE A 32 -0.39 8.92 1.06
C PHE A 32 -0.90 9.19 -0.36
N GLU A 33 -0.70 10.38 -0.93
CA GLU A 33 -1.14 10.64 -2.31
C GLU A 33 -0.28 9.91 -3.35
N SER A 34 1.05 9.91 -3.19
CA SER A 34 1.96 9.30 -4.15
C SER A 34 1.96 7.78 -4.08
N MET A 35 1.74 7.22 -2.88
CA MET A 35 2.00 5.80 -2.55
C MET A 35 3.40 5.35 -3.00
N ASN A 36 4.37 6.27 -3.06
CA ASN A 36 5.66 6.05 -3.69
C ASN A 36 6.78 5.89 -2.63
N PRO A 37 7.39 4.70 -2.49
CA PRO A 37 8.51 4.51 -1.56
C PRO A 37 9.72 5.40 -1.86
N LEU A 38 9.88 5.88 -3.10
CA LEU A 38 10.97 6.79 -3.49
C LEU A 38 10.92 8.17 -2.80
N GLU A 39 9.85 8.50 -2.08
CA GLU A 39 9.81 9.65 -1.17
C GLU A 39 10.86 9.53 -0.05
N ALA A 40 11.28 8.30 0.27
CA ALA A 40 12.37 7.99 1.18
C ALA A 40 13.67 7.66 0.41
N VAL A 41 14.80 8.19 0.88
CA VAL A 41 16.12 8.08 0.23
C VAL A 41 16.60 6.62 0.22
N GLU A 42 16.19 5.86 1.21
CA GLU A 42 16.52 4.46 1.44
C GLU A 42 16.02 3.55 0.31
N HIS A 43 14.95 3.95 -0.38
CA HIS A 43 14.31 3.20 -1.47
C HIS A 43 14.82 3.58 -2.87
N GLN A 44 15.77 4.51 -2.97
CA GLN A 44 16.30 4.95 -4.26
C GLN A 44 16.90 3.79 -5.06
N GLY A 45 16.58 3.76 -6.36
CA GLY A 45 16.99 2.70 -7.29
C GLY A 45 16.18 1.40 -7.21
N GLY A 46 15.15 1.33 -6.36
CA GLY A 46 14.36 0.10 -6.16
C GLY A 46 13.11 -0.08 -7.02
N LEU A 47 12.72 0.95 -7.77
CA LEU A 47 11.52 0.96 -8.59
C LEU A 47 11.59 -0.11 -9.69
N ARG A 48 10.54 -0.92 -9.79
CA ARG A 48 10.31 -1.88 -10.87
C ARG A 48 9.17 -1.40 -11.76
N LEU A 49 9.40 -1.46 -13.07
CA LEU A 49 8.42 -1.15 -14.11
C LEU A 49 7.96 -2.42 -14.88
N THR A 50 8.32 -3.59 -14.37
CA THR A 50 7.82 -4.87 -14.87
C THR A 50 6.43 -5.15 -14.30
N ASN A 51 5.72 -6.12 -14.88
CA ASN A 51 4.49 -6.62 -14.28
C ASN A 51 4.78 -7.12 -12.84
N PRO A 52 4.02 -6.66 -11.83
CA PRO A 52 4.23 -7.10 -10.46
C PRO A 52 3.82 -8.56 -10.30
N PRO A 53 4.56 -9.38 -9.54
CA PRO A 53 4.21 -10.77 -9.28
C PRO A 53 3.18 -10.91 -8.15
N TYR A 54 2.22 -9.98 -8.10
CA TYR A 54 1.20 -9.87 -7.05
C TYR A 54 -0.16 -9.59 -7.66
N THR A 55 -1.22 -10.02 -6.98
CA THR A 55 -2.61 -9.83 -7.39
C THR A 55 -3.45 -9.35 -6.21
N ILE A 56 -4.43 -8.48 -6.50
CA ILE A 56 -5.53 -8.17 -5.59
C ILE A 56 -6.77 -8.91 -6.10
N ASP A 57 -7.19 -9.94 -5.38
CA ASP A 57 -8.46 -10.60 -5.64
C ASP A 57 -9.55 -9.92 -4.80
N VAL A 58 -10.68 -9.60 -5.41
CA VAL A 58 -11.87 -9.14 -4.72
C VAL A 58 -12.87 -10.28 -4.75
N LEU A 59 -13.39 -10.70 -3.60
CA LEU A 59 -14.28 -11.86 -3.51
C LEU A 59 -15.61 -11.61 -4.23
N GLN A 60 -16.11 -10.37 -4.17
CA GLN A 60 -17.36 -9.95 -4.78
C GLN A 60 -17.11 -9.25 -6.13
N LYS A 61 -18.01 -9.47 -7.10
CA LYS A 61 -17.96 -8.83 -8.43
C LYS A 61 -18.50 -7.39 -8.45
N CYS A 62 -19.37 -7.08 -7.50
CA CYS A 62 -19.98 -5.78 -7.29
C CYS A 62 -20.16 -5.54 -5.78
N TYR A 63 -20.53 -4.34 -5.37
CA TYR A 63 -20.76 -4.02 -3.96
C TYR A 63 -22.12 -3.36 -3.70
N TRP A 64 -22.62 -3.51 -2.47
CA TRP A 64 -23.76 -2.75 -1.94
C TRP A 64 -23.26 -1.73 -0.93
N ARG A 65 -23.99 -0.60 -0.79
CA ARG A 65 -23.67 0.40 0.23
C ARG A 65 -23.71 -0.22 1.62
N ASN A 66 -22.76 0.19 2.46
CA ASN A 66 -22.58 -0.27 3.83
C ASN A 66 -22.36 -1.78 3.98
N GLN A 67 -22.28 -2.55 2.89
CA GLN A 67 -21.95 -3.97 2.96
C GLN A 67 -20.44 -4.17 2.82
N PRO A 68 -19.78 -4.79 3.81
CA PRO A 68 -18.38 -5.14 3.69
C PRO A 68 -18.15 -6.17 2.59
N ILE A 69 -17.07 -5.96 1.83
CA ILE A 69 -16.53 -6.92 0.86
C ILE A 69 -15.12 -7.31 1.26
N GLU A 70 -14.71 -8.51 0.87
CA GLU A 70 -13.38 -9.05 1.16
C GLU A 70 -12.46 -8.82 -0.04
N LEU A 71 -11.26 -8.32 0.22
CA LEU A 71 -10.17 -8.27 -0.74
C LEU A 71 -8.94 -9.00 -0.20
N THR A 72 -8.18 -9.60 -1.10
CA THR A 72 -6.98 -10.37 -0.79
C THR A 72 -5.82 -9.88 -1.64
N LEU A 73 -4.78 -9.31 -1.02
CA LEU A 73 -3.49 -9.09 -1.66
C LEU A 73 -2.63 -10.36 -1.50
N ARG A 74 -2.14 -10.94 -2.60
CA ARG A 74 -1.29 -12.13 -2.55
C ARG A 74 -0.18 -12.13 -3.60
N GLY A 75 0.86 -12.93 -3.34
CA GLY A 75 1.82 -13.35 -4.35
C GLY A 75 1.18 -14.28 -5.39
N ASN A 76 1.71 -14.23 -6.62
CA ASN A 76 1.30 -15.13 -7.69
C ASN A 76 1.86 -16.54 -7.51
N THR A 77 3.07 -16.65 -6.94
CA THR A 77 3.72 -17.92 -6.59
C THR A 77 4.03 -18.03 -5.09
N THR A 78 4.55 -19.18 -4.66
CA THR A 78 4.97 -19.40 -3.27
C THR A 78 6.16 -18.55 -2.83
N ASP A 79 6.96 -18.08 -3.79
CA ASP A 79 8.17 -17.29 -3.57
C ASP A 79 7.92 -15.78 -3.61
N ASP A 80 6.77 -15.37 -4.17
CA ASP A 80 6.32 -13.98 -4.24
C ASP A 80 5.79 -13.49 -2.90
N LYS A 81 6.69 -13.38 -1.93
CA LYS A 81 6.40 -12.76 -0.64
C LYS A 81 6.62 -11.26 -0.73
N PHE A 82 5.85 -10.49 0.03
CA PHE A 82 6.02 -9.06 0.19
C PHE A 82 6.20 -8.70 1.66
N ARG A 83 6.89 -7.59 1.94
CA ARG A 83 7.16 -7.11 3.30
C ARG A 83 6.29 -5.92 3.63
N GLY A 84 6.22 -4.97 2.69
CA GLY A 84 5.44 -3.76 2.79
C GLY A 84 4.42 -3.62 1.67
N PHE A 85 3.39 -2.83 1.94
CA PHE A 85 2.38 -2.45 0.95
C PHE A 85 1.71 -1.15 1.38
N ALA A 86 1.08 -0.47 0.43
CA ALA A 86 0.05 0.54 0.65
C ALA A 86 -1.12 0.23 -0.30
N ILE A 87 -2.36 0.25 0.19
CA ILE A 87 -3.57 -0.05 -0.62
C ILE A 87 -4.59 1.07 -0.46
N GLN A 88 -5.15 1.51 -1.57
CA GLN A 88 -6.18 2.54 -1.64
C GLN A 88 -7.33 2.12 -2.57
N PRO A 89 -8.59 2.26 -2.13
CA PRO A 89 -9.78 2.21 -2.98
C PRO A 89 -9.94 3.56 -3.68
N ILE A 90 -9.87 3.58 -5.02
CA ILE A 90 -10.06 4.79 -5.82
C ILE A 90 -11.31 4.68 -6.69
N VAL A 91 -12.01 5.80 -6.88
CA VAL A 91 -13.08 5.88 -7.89
C VAL A 91 -12.47 5.65 -9.26
N TYR A 92 -12.88 4.58 -9.94
CA TYR A 92 -12.35 4.20 -11.24
C TYR A 92 -12.84 5.15 -12.33
N ARG A 93 -11.95 6.01 -12.81
CA ARG A 93 -12.15 6.88 -13.98
C ARG A 93 -11.15 6.62 -15.10
N GLY A 94 -10.54 5.44 -15.07
CA GLY A 94 -9.39 5.06 -15.88
C GLY A 94 -8.14 4.80 -15.03
N PRO A 95 -7.04 4.39 -15.67
CA PRO A 95 -5.78 4.05 -15.01
C PRO A 95 -5.27 5.15 -14.08
N HIS A 96 -5.04 4.82 -12.80
CA HIS A 96 -4.45 5.72 -11.79
C HIS A 96 -5.19 7.05 -11.58
N GLN A 97 -6.45 7.12 -12.00
CA GLN A 97 -7.29 8.30 -11.85
C GLN A 97 -8.41 8.03 -10.85
N GLY A 98 -8.71 9.02 -10.03
CA GLY A 98 -9.79 8.93 -9.05
C GLY A 98 -9.43 9.54 -7.71
N LYS A 99 -10.46 9.76 -6.89
CA LYS A 99 -10.31 10.09 -5.48
C LYS A 99 -10.49 8.82 -4.65
N ARG A 100 -9.86 8.79 -3.48
CA ARG A 100 -10.08 7.70 -2.52
C ARG A 100 -11.53 7.67 -2.04
N VAL A 101 -12.08 6.49 -1.81
CA VAL A 101 -13.49 6.31 -1.43
C VAL A 101 -13.72 5.12 -0.50
N GLY A 102 -14.71 5.25 0.38
CA GLY A 102 -15.06 4.22 1.35
C GLY A 102 -14.02 4.08 2.47
N GLN A 103 -14.10 2.98 3.20
CA GLN A 103 -13.24 2.73 4.35
C GLN A 103 -12.90 1.26 4.55
N PHE A 104 -11.67 1.01 4.97
CA PHE A 104 -11.23 -0.29 5.43
C PHE A 104 -11.71 -0.58 6.84
N LEU A 105 -12.10 -1.84 7.05
CA LEU A 105 -12.63 -2.36 8.29
C LEU A 105 -11.67 -3.38 8.87
N ARG A 106 -11.48 -3.31 10.18
CA ARG A 106 -10.72 -4.29 10.94
C ARG A 106 -11.68 -5.36 11.45
N LEU A 107 -12.00 -6.31 10.58
CA LEU A 107 -12.89 -7.44 10.90
C LEU A 107 -12.11 -8.67 11.40
N ASP A 108 -10.79 -8.67 11.26
CA ASP A 108 -9.89 -9.70 11.76
C ASP A 108 -8.72 -9.12 12.57
N ASP A 109 -8.08 -9.99 13.37
CA ASP A 109 -6.91 -9.67 14.19
C ASP A 109 -5.60 -10.19 13.56
N ASN A 110 -5.49 -10.16 12.23
CA ASN A 110 -4.30 -10.65 11.53
C ASN A 110 -3.02 -9.83 11.82
N GLY A 111 -3.14 -8.67 12.48
CA GLY A 111 -2.00 -7.88 12.98
C GLY A 111 -1.00 -7.40 11.91
N SER A 112 -1.23 -7.74 10.64
CA SER A 112 -0.33 -7.61 9.48
C SER A 112 -0.51 -6.32 8.70
N TRP A 113 -1.53 -5.53 9.09
CA TRP A 113 -1.86 -4.26 8.48
C TRP A 113 -2.37 -3.26 9.53
N GLN A 114 -2.30 -1.99 9.17
CA GLN A 114 -2.86 -0.86 9.90
C GLN A 114 -3.38 0.19 8.92
N GLN A 115 -4.25 1.08 9.38
CA GLN A 115 -4.61 2.27 8.61
C GLN A 115 -3.35 3.13 8.43
N GLN A 116 -3.13 3.66 7.23
CA GLN A 116 -1.97 4.54 7.01
C GLN A 116 -2.08 5.81 7.86
N CYS A 117 -3.29 6.31 8.03
CA CYS A 117 -3.58 7.47 8.87
C CYS A 117 -4.78 7.17 9.75
N PHE A 118 -4.64 7.23 11.08
CA PHE A 118 -5.76 6.94 12.01
C PHE A 118 -7.04 7.75 11.72
N ARG A 119 -6.89 8.99 11.26
CA ARG A 119 -8.01 9.87 10.91
C ARG A 119 -8.73 9.42 9.63
N PHE A 120 -8.01 8.79 8.70
CA PHE A 120 -8.51 8.45 7.37
C PHE A 120 -8.46 6.94 7.17
N LYS A 121 -9.63 6.31 7.13
CA LYS A 121 -9.76 4.85 6.97
C LYS A 121 -9.74 4.42 5.50
N ASP A 122 -9.38 5.32 4.59
CA ASP A 122 -9.38 5.14 3.14
C ASP A 122 -8.02 4.70 2.59
N SER A 123 -7.05 4.39 3.46
CA SER A 123 -5.73 3.88 3.07
C SER A 123 -5.19 2.93 4.14
N VAL A 124 -4.56 1.84 3.72
CA VAL A 124 -3.94 0.86 4.62
C VAL A 124 -2.51 0.55 4.21
N THR A 125 -1.71 0.18 5.19
CA THR A 125 -0.30 -0.19 5.05
C THR A 125 0.03 -1.39 5.93
N HIS A 126 1.17 -2.03 5.67
CA HIS A 126 1.76 -3.00 6.59
C HIS A 126 1.98 -2.40 8.00
N SER A 127 1.87 -3.25 9.00
CA SER A 127 2.13 -2.95 10.43
C SER A 127 3.47 -3.50 10.93
N HIS A 128 4.14 -4.33 10.12
CA HIS A 128 5.47 -4.89 10.38
C HIS A 128 6.07 -5.40 9.07
N ASP A 129 7.40 -5.60 9.03
CA ASP A 129 8.16 -5.93 7.81
C ASP A 129 8.29 -7.44 7.52
N GLU A 130 7.64 -8.29 8.32
CA GLU A 130 7.70 -9.74 8.11
C GLU A 130 7.15 -10.12 6.74
N LYS A 131 7.70 -11.19 6.17
CA LYS A 131 7.34 -11.68 4.85
C LYS A 131 5.92 -12.26 4.84
N LYS A 132 5.05 -11.67 4.03
CA LYS A 132 3.65 -12.07 3.84
C LYS A 132 3.49 -12.73 2.47
N LYS A 133 2.76 -13.84 2.41
CA LYS A 133 2.32 -14.46 1.15
C LYS A 133 0.95 -13.93 0.71
N ARG A 134 0.11 -13.62 1.68
CA ARG A 134 -1.29 -13.24 1.51
C ARG A 134 -1.69 -12.32 2.66
N LEU A 135 -2.57 -11.38 2.37
CA LEU A 135 -3.21 -10.49 3.31
C LEU A 135 -4.69 -10.35 2.93
N LYS A 136 -5.58 -10.51 3.91
CA LYS A 136 -7.01 -10.22 3.76
C LYS A 136 -7.33 -8.86 4.34
N LEU A 137 -8.24 -8.14 3.70
CA LEU A 137 -8.75 -6.85 4.13
C LEU A 137 -10.25 -6.80 3.83
N TRP A 138 -10.96 -5.97 4.58
CA TRP A 138 -12.37 -5.71 4.34
C TRP A 138 -12.57 -4.23 4.06
N TRP A 139 -13.43 -3.93 3.10
CA TRP A 139 -13.76 -2.57 2.72
C TRP A 139 -15.28 -2.41 2.59
N LYS A 140 -15.78 -1.22 2.89
CA LYS A 140 -17.16 -0.83 2.58
C LYS A 140 -17.23 0.59 2.06
N ASN A 141 -18.27 0.87 1.26
CA ASN A 141 -18.62 2.22 0.84
C ASN A 141 -19.88 2.69 1.58
N ASP A 142 -19.78 3.81 2.29
CA ASP A 142 -20.89 4.37 3.06
C ASP A 142 -21.61 5.52 2.35
N LEU A 143 -20.99 6.06 1.29
CA LEU A 143 -21.37 7.35 0.72
C LEU A 143 -22.11 7.22 -0.61
N ASN A 144 -21.62 6.39 -1.53
CA ASN A 144 -22.08 6.41 -2.92
C ASN A 144 -22.37 5.01 -3.49
N GLU A 145 -23.48 4.90 -4.22
CA GLU A 145 -23.90 3.71 -4.99
C GLU A 145 -23.78 3.91 -6.50
N GLU A 146 -23.05 4.94 -6.94
CA GLU A 146 -22.84 5.23 -8.37
C GLU A 146 -21.39 5.01 -8.83
N ASP A 147 -20.42 5.10 -7.92
CA ASP A 147 -19.01 5.04 -8.27
C ASP A 147 -18.53 3.59 -8.45
N THR A 148 -17.93 3.28 -9.60
CA THR A 148 -17.11 2.07 -9.72
C THR A 148 -15.80 2.27 -8.96
N VAL A 149 -15.37 1.28 -8.18
CA VAL A 149 -14.20 1.38 -7.32
C VAL A 149 -13.12 0.41 -7.76
N GLN A 150 -11.87 0.84 -7.79
CA GLN A 150 -10.71 -0.02 -8.03
C GLN A 150 -9.78 0.01 -6.82
N PHE A 151 -9.30 -1.14 -6.39
CA PHE A 151 -8.26 -1.23 -5.38
C PHE A 151 -6.89 -1.17 -6.05
N VAL A 152 -6.08 -0.22 -5.62
CA VAL A 152 -4.74 0.03 -6.14
C VAL A 152 -3.74 -0.19 -5.02
N ALA A 153 -2.66 -0.92 -5.32
CA ALA A 153 -1.60 -1.14 -4.37
C ALA A 153 -0.21 -0.78 -4.91
N THR A 154 0.58 -0.25 -3.99
CA THR A 154 2.04 -0.29 -4.05
C THR A 154 2.50 -1.47 -3.21
N VAL A 155 3.41 -2.29 -3.74
CA VAL A 155 3.93 -3.47 -3.04
C VAL A 155 5.45 -3.42 -2.96
N VAL A 156 5.99 -3.69 -1.77
CA VAL A 156 7.42 -3.70 -1.47
C VAL A 156 7.86 -5.12 -1.13
N LYS A 157 8.69 -5.71 -1.99
CA LYS A 157 9.29 -7.02 -1.77
C LYS A 157 10.53 -6.91 -0.90
N ALA A 158 11.38 -5.93 -1.23
CA ALA A 158 12.57 -5.57 -0.50
C ALA A 158 12.81 -4.06 -0.61
N GLN A 159 13.71 -3.52 0.21
CA GLN A 159 14.02 -2.08 0.24
C GLN A 159 14.27 -1.49 -1.16
N LYS A 160 14.98 -2.24 -2.02
CA LYS A 160 15.27 -1.83 -3.41
C LYS A 160 14.56 -2.71 -4.46
N GLU A 161 13.36 -3.19 -4.14
CA GLU A 161 12.53 -3.94 -5.09
C GLU A 161 11.04 -3.72 -4.76
N PHE A 162 10.39 -2.83 -5.51
CA PHE A 162 9.00 -2.47 -5.30
C PHE A 162 8.30 -1.97 -6.58
N TRP A 163 6.97 -2.02 -6.57
CA TRP A 163 6.10 -1.60 -7.66
C TRP A 163 5.12 -0.55 -7.14
N VAL A 164 5.09 0.63 -7.77
CA VAL A 164 4.29 1.78 -7.32
C VAL A 164 2.96 1.80 -8.06
N LYS A 165 1.83 1.75 -7.33
CA LYS A 165 0.46 1.79 -7.90
C LYS A 165 0.23 0.83 -9.08
N SER A 166 0.95 -0.28 -9.12
CA SER A 166 0.97 -1.17 -10.30
C SER A 166 0.21 -2.47 -10.08
N VAL A 167 -0.18 -2.79 -8.85
CA VAL A 167 -1.03 -3.93 -8.55
C VAL A 167 -2.46 -3.41 -8.48
N LEU A 168 -3.30 -3.83 -9.42
CA LEU A 168 -4.65 -3.29 -9.63
C LEU A 168 -5.66 -4.44 -9.53
N SER A 169 -6.74 -4.23 -8.80
CA SER A 169 -7.89 -5.13 -8.86
C SER A 169 -8.68 -4.91 -10.15
N VAL A 170 -9.53 -5.88 -10.50
CA VAL A 170 -10.68 -5.61 -11.36
C VAL A 170 -11.53 -4.53 -10.68
N PRO A 171 -11.95 -3.47 -11.38
CA PRO A 171 -12.85 -2.48 -10.81
C PRO A 171 -14.21 -3.12 -10.49
N ILE A 172 -14.78 -2.76 -9.34
CA ILE A 172 -16.05 -3.27 -8.85
C ILE A 172 -17.12 -2.17 -8.88
N PRO A 173 -18.18 -2.35 -9.67
CA PRO A 173 -19.29 -1.41 -9.68
C PRO A 173 -20.25 -1.64 -8.50
N PRO A 174 -21.13 -0.68 -8.21
CA PRO A 174 -22.32 -0.91 -7.40
C PRO A 174 -23.20 -1.99 -8.03
N CYS A 175 -23.74 -2.91 -7.22
CA CYS A 175 -24.55 -4.01 -7.72
C CYS A 175 -25.86 -3.54 -8.39
N GLN A 176 -26.34 -2.34 -8.08
CA GLN A 176 -27.50 -1.73 -8.75
C GLN A 176 -27.21 -1.38 -10.21
N LEU A 177 -25.96 -1.03 -10.53
CA LEU A 177 -25.54 -0.61 -11.86
C LEU A 177 -25.05 -1.78 -12.71
N SER A 178 -24.27 -2.70 -12.11
CA SER A 178 -23.82 -3.92 -12.78
C SER A 178 -23.68 -5.06 -11.78
N PRO A 179 -24.71 -5.93 -11.64
CA PRO A 179 -24.69 -7.09 -10.75
C PRO A 179 -23.59 -8.11 -11.11
N ASP A 180 -23.30 -8.25 -12.40
CA ASP A 180 -22.30 -9.19 -12.92
C ASP A 180 -20.86 -8.66 -12.83
N GLY A 181 -20.69 -7.40 -12.41
CA GLY A 181 -19.39 -6.73 -12.30
C GLY A 181 -18.82 -6.28 -13.66
N ILE A 182 -17.50 -6.25 -13.75
CA ILE A 182 -16.76 -5.95 -14.99
C ILE A 182 -15.99 -7.22 -15.40
N THR A 183 -16.30 -7.79 -16.56
CA THR A 183 -15.73 -9.07 -17.04
C THR A 183 -14.50 -8.89 -17.92
N ASP A 184 -14.46 -7.83 -18.72
CA ASP A 184 -13.44 -7.64 -19.77
C ASP A 184 -12.36 -6.63 -19.35
N TYR A 185 -12.09 -6.53 -18.05
CA TYR A 185 -11.07 -5.65 -17.55
C TYR A 185 -9.67 -6.15 -17.92
N VAL A 186 -8.94 -5.33 -18.68
CA VAL A 186 -7.53 -5.55 -18.97
C VAL A 186 -6.72 -4.50 -18.20
N PRO A 187 -5.78 -4.92 -17.32
CA PRO A 187 -4.97 -3.97 -16.60
C PRO A 187 -4.11 -3.13 -17.57
N PRO A 188 -4.00 -1.82 -17.35
CA PRO A 188 -3.11 -0.97 -18.11
C PRO A 188 -1.65 -1.42 -17.95
N PRO A 189 -0.77 -1.10 -18.91
CA PRO A 189 0.67 -1.35 -18.75
C PRO A 189 1.21 -0.62 -17.53
N VAL A 190 2.25 -1.18 -16.92
CA VAL A 190 2.94 -0.54 -15.79
C VAL A 190 3.59 0.76 -16.25
N MET A 191 3.24 1.87 -15.60
CA MET A 191 3.75 3.20 -15.91
C MET A 191 4.68 3.70 -14.81
N PRO A 192 5.70 4.50 -15.15
CA PRO A 192 6.52 5.16 -14.13
C PRO A 192 5.65 6.12 -13.30
N PRO A 193 5.80 6.14 -11.96
CA PRO A 193 5.10 7.10 -11.13
C PRO A 193 5.57 8.52 -11.48
N PRO A 194 4.74 9.55 -11.24
CA PRO A 194 5.17 10.93 -11.34
C PRO A 194 6.45 11.17 -10.52
N PRO A 195 7.35 12.07 -10.97
CA PRO A 195 8.54 12.41 -10.21
C PRO A 195 8.17 12.82 -8.78
N VAL A 196 8.86 12.23 -7.80
CA VAL A 196 8.77 12.68 -6.41
C VAL A 196 9.16 14.15 -6.37
N ARG A 197 8.29 15.00 -5.83
CA ARG A 197 8.63 16.39 -5.58
C ARG A 197 9.71 16.39 -4.51
N ARG A 198 10.98 16.50 -4.92
CA ARG A 198 12.07 16.77 -3.99
C ARG A 198 11.70 18.07 -3.27
N PHE A 199 11.64 18.04 -1.94
CA PHE A 199 11.61 19.28 -1.17
C PHE A 199 12.78 20.12 -1.68
N LEU A 200 12.48 21.30 -2.26
CA LEU A 200 13.51 22.31 -2.47
C LEU A 200 14.13 22.53 -1.10
N ARG A 201 15.44 22.32 -0.98
CA ARG A 201 16.14 22.65 0.26
C ARG A 201 15.82 24.11 0.57
N TYR A 202 15.53 24.38 1.83
CA TYR A 202 15.24 25.71 2.39
C TYR A 202 16.26 26.81 2.01
N ASN A 203 17.42 26.46 1.43
CA ASN A 203 18.45 27.39 0.99
C ASN A 203 18.20 28.06 -0.38
N GLU A 204 17.06 27.85 -1.03
CA GLU A 204 16.71 28.56 -2.29
C GLU A 204 15.73 29.73 -2.10
N PHE A 205 15.34 30.05 -0.87
CA PHE A 205 14.61 31.29 -0.56
C PHE A 205 15.48 32.21 0.30
N ARG A 206 16.43 32.85 -0.39
CA ARG A 206 17.09 34.15 -0.08
C ARG A 206 17.64 34.38 1.33
#